data_AF-A0A2S9B5S5-F1
#
_entry.id   AF-A0A2S9B5S5-F1
#
_cell.length_a   1.000
_cell.length_b   1.000
_cell.length_c   1.000
_cell.angle_alpha   90.00
_cell.angle_beta   90.00
_cell.angle_gamma   90.00
#
_symmetry.space_group_name_H-M   'P 1'
#
loop_
_entity.id
_entity.type
_entity.pdbx_description
1 polymer ?
#
loop_
_entity_poly.entity_id
_entity_poly.type
_entity_poly.pdbx_seq_one_letter_code
_entity_poly.pdbx_strand_id
1 'polypeptide(L)'
;MKRLACLLFPLLAACSAGPLMYPESTAGRPTLLYPTCPGPQTAMRFTTTSNELNWVFLLVHVSLPGGEPSPPGATVAETEVRLSTQLYMEHSPKRALHTQRQSETADKVPLWITASSPMATVQLANGKTYQVSIERLKTGFDPRAPEVRDVQHPGSPLGKGDMGDFILTLPELYLNGEKINTAPIHFKKREERYFPIFNC
;
A
#
# COMPACT_ATOMS: atom_id res chain seq x y z
N MET A 1 -36.96 -46.52 -15.53
CA MET A 1 -37.36 -45.10 -15.29
C MET A 1 -36.61 -44.60 -14.06
N LYS A 2 -35.63 -43.69 -14.23
CA LYS A 2 -35.71 -42.26 -13.83
C LYS A 2 -35.81 -42.12 -12.28
N ARG A 3 -34.88 -41.49 -11.54
CA ARG A 3 -33.99 -40.35 -11.85
C ARG A 3 -32.77 -40.32 -10.91
N LEU A 4 -31.62 -39.94 -11.48
CA LEU A 4 -30.57 -39.17 -10.80
C LEU A 4 -31.22 -37.97 -10.09
N ALA A 5 -30.95 -37.79 -8.79
CA ALA A 5 -31.02 -36.50 -8.13
C ALA A 5 -29.74 -36.38 -7.30
N CYS A 6 -28.63 -36.01 -7.96
CA CYS A 6 -28.01 -34.70 -7.71
C CYS A 6 -28.02 -34.33 -6.23
N LEU A 7 -27.11 -34.94 -5.47
CA LEU A 7 -26.47 -34.33 -4.30
C LEU A 7 -25.74 -33.06 -4.79
N LEU A 8 -26.51 -32.01 -5.06
CA LEU A 8 -26.00 -30.65 -5.24
C LEU A 8 -25.55 -30.19 -3.86
N PHE A 9 -24.24 -30.35 -3.64
CA PHE A 9 -23.47 -29.52 -2.71
C PHE A 9 -24.09 -28.13 -2.60
N PRO A 10 -24.52 -27.65 -1.42
CA PRO A 10 -24.48 -26.23 -1.19
C PRO A 10 -23.00 -25.91 -0.98
N LEU A 11 -22.24 -25.87 -2.08
CA LEU A 11 -21.06 -25.01 -2.15
C LEU A 11 -21.64 -23.60 -2.07
N LEU A 12 -22.01 -23.19 -0.85
CA LEU A 12 -22.21 -21.80 -0.49
C LEU A 12 -20.88 -21.16 -0.82
N ALA A 13 -20.80 -20.64 -2.05
CA ALA A 13 -19.80 -19.67 -2.45
C ALA A 13 -19.88 -18.57 -1.38
N ALA A 14 -18.97 -18.62 -0.41
CA ALA A 14 -18.78 -17.55 0.53
C ALA A 14 -18.27 -16.38 -0.31
N CYS A 15 -19.19 -15.53 -0.77
CA CYS A 15 -18.85 -14.23 -1.29
C CYS A 15 -18.16 -13.51 -0.13
N SER A 16 -16.84 -13.50 -0.14
CA SER A 16 -16.09 -12.63 0.75
C SER A 16 -16.45 -11.22 0.31
N ALA A 17 -17.08 -10.48 1.22
CA ALA A 17 -17.48 -9.10 1.03
C ALA A 17 -16.95 -8.32 2.21
N GLY A 18 -16.38 -7.16 1.93
CA GLY A 18 -15.79 -6.31 2.95
C GLY A 18 -15.31 -5.02 2.34
N PRO A 19 -15.26 -3.94 3.13
CA PRO A 19 -14.83 -2.67 2.63
C PRO A 19 -13.33 -2.70 2.31
N LEU A 20 -12.98 -2.13 1.16
CA LEU A 20 -11.59 -1.89 0.77
C LEU A 20 -11.39 -0.40 0.54
N MET A 21 -10.14 0.05 0.75
CA MET A 21 -9.73 1.42 0.49
C MET A 21 -9.06 1.52 -0.86
N TYR A 22 -9.57 2.42 -1.69
CA TYR A 22 -9.09 2.69 -3.03
C TYR A 22 -8.44 4.08 -3.09
N PRO A 23 -7.12 4.17 -3.33
CA PRO A 23 -6.43 5.44 -3.47
C PRO A 23 -6.63 6.03 -4.86
N GLU A 24 -6.93 7.32 -4.90
CA GLU A 24 -6.91 8.15 -6.11
C GLU A 24 -6.08 9.41 -5.83
N SER A 25 -5.20 9.78 -6.75
CA SER A 25 -4.38 10.99 -6.63
C SER A 25 -4.06 11.55 -8.02
N THR A 26 -3.77 12.85 -8.08
CA THR A 26 -3.39 13.54 -9.33
C THR A 26 -1.94 13.29 -9.73
N ALA A 27 -1.10 12.85 -8.79
CA ALA A 27 0.27 12.40 -9.04
C ALA A 27 0.39 10.91 -8.71
N GLY A 28 1.42 10.24 -9.24
CA GLY A 28 1.67 8.81 -9.01
C GLY A 28 0.82 7.88 -9.89
N ARG A 29 0.82 6.58 -9.58
CA ARG A 29 -0.06 5.58 -10.21
C ARG A 29 -0.72 4.66 -9.19
N PRO A 30 -2.01 4.34 -9.30
CA PRO A 30 -2.60 3.27 -8.50
C PRO A 30 -1.95 1.93 -8.85
N THR A 31 -1.72 1.09 -7.86
CA THR A 31 -1.14 -0.25 -8.03
C THR A 31 -1.83 -1.27 -7.14
N LEU A 32 -1.89 -2.50 -7.62
CA LEU A 32 -2.29 -3.65 -6.83
C LEU A 32 -1.10 -4.09 -5.97
N LEU A 33 -1.34 -4.43 -4.70
CA LEU A 33 -0.32 -4.98 -3.82
C LEU A 33 -0.37 -6.51 -3.81
N TYR A 34 -1.47 -7.08 -3.34
CA TYR A 34 -1.68 -8.51 -3.26
C TYR A 34 -3.19 -8.80 -3.35
N PRO A 35 -3.57 -9.97 -3.90
CA PRO A 35 -4.93 -10.45 -3.78
C PRO A 35 -5.20 -10.73 -2.29
N THR A 36 -6.20 -10.07 -1.72
CA THR A 36 -6.78 -10.45 -0.42
C THR A 36 -8.22 -10.89 -0.62
N CYS A 37 -8.75 -11.67 0.31
CA CYS A 37 -10.19 -11.84 0.44
C CYS A 37 -10.70 -10.72 1.35
N PRO A 38 -11.68 -9.88 0.93
CA PRO A 38 -12.58 -10.07 -0.21
C PRO A 38 -12.01 -9.71 -1.57
N GLY A 39 -11.17 -8.67 -1.69
CA GLY A 39 -10.59 -8.21 -2.96
C GLY A 39 -9.17 -7.70 -2.78
N PRO A 40 -8.46 -7.34 -3.87
CA PRO A 40 -7.06 -6.96 -3.80
C PRO A 40 -6.86 -5.69 -2.98
N GLN A 41 -5.83 -5.69 -2.14
CA GLN A 41 -5.38 -4.46 -1.51
C GLN A 41 -4.66 -3.59 -2.55
N THR A 42 -4.94 -2.29 -2.51
CA THR A 42 -4.40 -1.33 -3.47
C THR A 42 -3.59 -0.25 -2.76
N ALA A 43 -2.63 0.32 -3.50
CA ALA A 43 -1.75 1.38 -3.04
C ALA A 43 -1.63 2.49 -4.06
N MET A 44 -1.23 3.65 -3.59
CA MET A 44 -0.76 4.74 -4.41
C MET A 44 0.75 4.64 -4.55
N ARG A 45 1.25 4.52 -5.79
CA ARG A 45 2.67 4.40 -6.10
C ARG A 45 3.26 5.74 -6.53
N PHE A 46 4.28 6.19 -5.82
CA PHE A 46 5.04 7.40 -6.14
C PHE A 46 6.51 7.10 -6.38
N THR A 47 7.18 7.98 -7.09
CA THR A 47 8.63 7.93 -7.36
C THR A 47 9.16 9.34 -7.61
N THR A 48 10.49 9.48 -7.69
CA THR A 48 11.10 10.75 -8.09
C THR A 48 10.97 10.96 -9.59
N THR A 49 11.17 12.19 -10.05
CA THR A 49 11.22 12.49 -11.49
C THR A 49 12.59 12.22 -12.11
N SER A 50 13.56 11.76 -11.31
CA SER A 50 14.93 11.51 -11.74
C SER A 50 15.06 10.21 -12.51
N ASN A 51 15.88 10.23 -13.55
CA ASN A 51 16.22 9.01 -14.29
C ASN A 51 17.09 8.05 -13.48
N GLU A 52 17.74 8.52 -12.41
CA GLU A 52 18.66 7.71 -11.61
C GLU A 52 17.94 6.91 -10.52
N LEU A 53 16.82 7.42 -10.00
CA LEU A 53 16.12 6.86 -8.83
C LEU A 53 14.66 6.46 -9.12
N ASN A 54 14.21 6.53 -10.39
CA ASN A 54 12.85 6.13 -10.80
C ASN A 54 12.52 4.63 -10.63
N TRP A 55 13.50 3.81 -10.22
CA TRP A 55 13.34 2.39 -9.91
C TRP A 55 12.99 2.14 -8.44
N VAL A 56 13.01 3.18 -7.60
CA VAL A 56 12.55 3.13 -6.20
C VAL A 56 11.12 3.67 -6.14
N PHE A 57 10.21 2.86 -5.64
CA PHE A 57 8.80 3.20 -5.51
C PHE A 57 8.38 3.28 -4.05
N LEU A 58 7.80 4.41 -3.66
CA LEU A 58 7.04 4.54 -2.43
C LEU A 58 5.61 4.07 -2.69
N LEU A 59 5.13 3.17 -1.84
CA LEU A 59 3.76 2.65 -1.83
C LEU A 59 3.06 3.21 -0.61
N VAL A 60 1.91 3.84 -0.83
CA VAL A 60 1.06 4.37 0.24
C VAL A 60 -0.28 3.66 0.20
N HIS A 61 -0.57 2.86 1.21
CA HIS A 61 -1.82 2.11 1.32
C HIS A 61 -2.42 2.24 2.72
N VAL A 62 -3.67 1.82 2.83
CA VAL A 62 -4.44 1.89 4.06
C VAL A 62 -4.91 0.49 4.43
N SER A 63 -4.87 0.19 5.73
CA SER A 63 -5.52 -0.97 6.31
C SER A 63 -6.70 -0.51 7.15
N LEU A 64 -7.88 -1.11 6.93
CA LEU A 64 -9.05 -0.90 7.77
C LEU A 64 -9.03 -1.82 9.00
N PRO A 65 -9.72 -1.46 10.09
CA PRO A 65 -9.86 -2.34 11.23
C PRO A 65 -10.51 -3.67 10.86
N GLY A 66 -10.14 -4.74 11.57
CA GLY A 66 -10.60 -6.09 11.28
C GLY A 66 -9.98 -6.74 10.05
N GLY A 67 -9.15 -6.02 9.29
CA GLY A 67 -8.20 -6.64 8.35
C GLY A 67 -7.10 -7.37 9.11
N GLU A 68 -6.48 -8.37 8.46
CA GLU A 68 -5.32 -9.09 9.01
C GLU A 68 -4.03 -8.25 8.87
N PRO A 69 -3.41 -7.79 9.98
CA PRO A 69 -1.99 -7.45 10.05
C PRO A 69 -1.11 -8.70 10.17
N SER A 70 0.19 -8.53 9.91
CA SER A 70 1.22 -9.49 10.34
C SER A 70 1.77 -9.07 11.71
N PRO A 71 2.00 -9.99 12.68
CA PRO A 71 1.99 -11.45 12.60
C PRO A 71 0.59 -12.09 12.78
N PRO A 72 0.41 -13.38 12.44
CA PRO A 72 -0.89 -14.07 12.43
C PRO A 72 -1.63 -13.97 13.77
N GLY A 73 -2.89 -13.53 13.69
CA GLY A 73 -3.83 -13.47 14.82
C GLY A 73 -4.00 -12.10 15.48
N ALA A 74 -3.17 -11.10 15.13
CA ALA A 74 -3.50 -9.72 15.44
C ALA A 74 -4.55 -9.22 14.44
N THR A 75 -5.49 -8.39 14.88
CA THR A 75 -6.39 -7.63 13.99
C THR A 75 -6.03 -6.17 14.09
N VAL A 76 -6.14 -5.41 13.00
CA VAL A 76 -5.94 -3.95 13.11
C VAL A 76 -7.12 -3.38 13.91
N ALA A 77 -6.84 -2.64 14.98
CA ALA A 77 -7.88 -2.00 15.79
C ALA A 77 -8.27 -0.61 15.28
N GLU A 78 -7.38 0.04 14.54
CA GLU A 78 -7.50 1.40 14.03
C GLU A 78 -7.26 1.43 12.52
N THR A 79 -7.78 2.43 11.81
CA THR A 79 -7.41 2.60 10.41
C THR A 79 -5.95 3.06 10.35
N GLU A 80 -5.10 2.33 9.64
CA GLU A 80 -3.65 2.59 9.56
C GLU A 80 -3.24 3.03 8.16
N VAL A 81 -2.38 4.05 8.05
CA VAL A 81 -1.60 4.30 6.83
C VAL A 81 -0.29 3.52 6.91
N ARG A 82 0.04 2.83 5.83
CA ARG A 82 1.29 2.09 5.69
C ARG A 82 2.11 2.69 4.56
N LEU A 83 3.38 2.93 4.84
CA LEU A 83 4.36 3.38 3.87
C LEU A 83 5.27 2.20 3.56
N SER A 84 5.09 1.56 2.42
CA SER A 84 5.97 0.47 1.99
C SER A 84 6.77 0.86 0.77
N THR A 85 7.73 0.03 0.40
CA THR A 85 8.56 0.28 -0.76
C THR A 85 8.62 -0.93 -1.67
N GLN A 86 8.63 -0.65 -2.96
CA GLN A 86 8.95 -1.63 -3.98
C GLN A 86 10.12 -1.10 -4.78
N LEU A 87 11.11 -1.95 -4.95
CA LEU A 87 12.27 -1.66 -5.78
C LEU A 87 12.09 -2.43 -7.07
N TYR A 88 12.08 -1.73 -8.20
CA TYR A 88 12.27 -2.37 -9.49
C TYR A 88 13.75 -2.66 -9.69
N MET A 89 14.26 -3.60 -8.89
CA MET A 89 15.44 -4.36 -9.26
C MET A 89 14.90 -5.63 -9.90
N GLU A 90 14.99 -5.74 -11.23
CA GLU A 90 14.58 -6.95 -11.94
C GLU A 90 15.19 -8.19 -11.28
N HIS A 91 14.37 -8.94 -10.54
CA HIS A 91 14.68 -10.28 -10.07
C HIS A 91 14.54 -11.28 -11.23
N SER A 92 15.25 -11.02 -12.32
CA SER A 92 15.43 -11.96 -13.41
C SER A 92 16.86 -11.80 -13.93
N PRO A 93 17.79 -12.69 -13.54
CA PRO A 93 19.13 -12.72 -14.12
C PRO A 93 19.14 -13.08 -15.62
N LYS A 94 17.98 -13.23 -16.28
CA LYS A 94 17.88 -13.74 -17.65
C LYS A 94 16.99 -12.93 -18.60
N ARG A 95 16.34 -11.85 -18.17
CA ARG A 95 15.52 -11.01 -19.07
C ARG A 95 15.57 -9.53 -18.71
N ALA A 96 16.77 -8.96 -18.75
CA ALA A 96 16.91 -7.59 -19.24
C ALA A 96 18.28 -7.39 -19.83
N LEU A 97 18.30 -7.28 -21.15
CA LEU A 97 19.30 -6.45 -21.79
C LEU A 97 19.04 -5.00 -21.38
N HIS A 98 19.47 -4.60 -20.18
CA HIS A 98 19.82 -3.22 -19.84
C HIS A 98 20.98 -3.26 -18.83
N THR A 99 22.18 -3.22 -19.42
CA THR A 99 23.53 -3.03 -18.82
C THR A 99 23.72 -3.42 -17.35
N GLN A 100 24.50 -4.48 -17.11
CA GLN A 100 25.11 -4.92 -15.84
C GLN A 100 25.59 -3.78 -14.91
N ARG A 101 25.97 -2.63 -15.48
CA ARG A 101 26.33 -1.40 -14.79
C ARG A 101 25.24 -0.86 -13.86
N GLN A 102 23.96 -0.92 -14.22
CA GLN A 102 22.86 -0.39 -13.38
C GLN A 102 22.62 -1.27 -12.14
N SER A 103 22.70 -2.59 -12.29
CA SER A 103 22.58 -3.53 -11.15
C SER A 103 23.71 -3.32 -10.14
N GLU A 104 24.95 -3.14 -10.60
CA GLU A 104 26.10 -2.87 -9.71
C GLU A 104 26.05 -1.48 -9.05
N THR A 105 25.35 -0.52 -9.67
CA THR A 105 25.18 0.84 -9.14
C THR A 105 24.09 0.85 -8.07
N ALA A 106 23.00 0.13 -8.27
CA ALA A 106 21.85 0.13 -7.37
C ALA A 106 22.16 -0.46 -5.98
N ASP A 107 23.08 -1.41 -5.88
CA ASP A 107 23.59 -1.93 -4.60
C ASP A 107 24.54 -0.96 -3.88
N LYS A 108 25.18 -0.05 -4.61
CA LYS A 108 26.19 0.90 -4.09
C LYS A 108 25.64 2.27 -3.77
N VAL A 109 24.49 2.65 -4.32
CA VAL A 109 23.84 3.92 -4.01
C VAL A 109 23.19 3.81 -2.64
N PRO A 110 23.58 4.63 -1.65
CA PRO A 110 22.85 4.70 -0.39
C PRO A 110 21.43 5.20 -0.69
N LEU A 111 20.41 4.51 -0.19
CA LEU A 111 19.02 4.93 -0.35
C LEU A 111 18.47 5.36 1.01
N TRP A 112 17.88 6.55 1.04
CA TRP A 112 17.25 7.08 2.25
C TRP A 112 16.04 7.95 1.89
N ILE A 113 14.87 7.59 2.41
CA ILE A 113 13.67 8.41 2.29
C ILE A 113 13.58 9.32 3.51
N THR A 114 13.47 10.62 3.29
CA THR A 114 13.24 11.63 4.33
C THR A 114 11.95 12.40 4.07
N ALA A 115 11.52 13.17 5.07
CA ALA A 115 10.35 14.04 4.98
C ALA A 115 10.69 15.44 5.51
N SER A 116 9.98 16.46 5.03
CA SER A 116 10.06 17.81 5.61
C SER A 116 9.47 17.90 7.01
N SER A 117 8.65 16.94 7.40
CA SER A 117 8.01 16.80 8.71
C SER A 117 7.53 15.35 8.90
N PRO A 118 7.39 14.83 10.13
CA PRO A 118 6.70 13.56 10.36
C PRO A 118 5.17 13.66 10.21
N MET A 119 4.62 14.88 10.10
CA MET A 119 3.19 15.10 10.17
C MET A 119 2.52 14.94 8.80
N ALA A 120 1.57 14.01 8.72
CA ALA A 120 0.62 13.93 7.62
C ALA A 120 -0.71 14.58 8.03
N THR A 121 -1.42 15.15 7.05
CA THR A 121 -2.73 15.76 7.26
C THR A 121 -3.82 14.82 6.77
N VAL A 122 -4.82 14.57 7.62
CA VAL A 122 -6.02 13.80 7.28
C VAL A 122 -7.20 14.77 7.22
N GLN A 123 -7.91 14.76 6.11
CA GLN A 123 -9.17 15.47 5.94
C GLN A 123 -10.29 14.47 5.72
N LEU A 124 -11.25 14.45 6.65
CA LEU A 124 -12.42 13.57 6.58
C LEU A 124 -13.45 14.11 5.59
N ALA A 125 -14.36 13.25 5.12
CA ALA A 125 -15.47 13.63 4.23
C ALA A 125 -16.35 14.78 4.78
N ASN A 126 -16.44 14.95 6.10
CA ASN A 126 -17.18 16.05 6.73
C ASN A 126 -16.40 17.39 6.76
N GLY A 127 -15.23 17.46 6.13
CA GLY A 127 -14.36 18.64 6.08
C GLY A 127 -13.48 18.84 7.31
N LYS A 128 -13.61 18.01 8.36
CA LYS A 128 -12.72 18.10 9.53
C LYS A 128 -11.32 17.64 9.16
N THR A 129 -10.33 18.44 9.55
CA THR A 129 -8.92 18.16 9.33
C THR A 129 -8.17 17.99 10.64
N TYR A 130 -7.24 17.06 10.69
CA TYR A 130 -6.31 16.88 11.80
C TYR A 130 -4.97 16.33 11.28
N GLN A 131 -3.93 16.41 12.09
CA GLN A 131 -2.62 15.89 11.75
C GLN A 131 -2.30 14.62 12.55
N VAL A 132 -1.56 13.73 11.91
CA VAL A 132 -1.04 12.50 12.51
C VAL A 132 0.46 12.42 12.28
N SER A 133 1.19 11.99 13.30
CA SER A 133 2.62 11.73 13.18
C SER A 133 2.82 10.34 12.56
N ILE A 134 3.53 10.27 11.44
CA ILE A 134 3.99 9.01 10.87
C ILE A 134 5.37 8.72 11.44
N GLU A 135 5.47 7.72 12.32
CA GLU A 135 6.69 7.43 13.09
C GLU A 135 7.91 7.24 12.20
N ARG A 136 7.75 6.52 11.08
CA ARG A 136 8.83 6.24 10.13
C ARG A 136 9.39 7.50 9.45
N LEU A 137 8.61 8.59 9.40
CA LEU A 137 9.04 9.86 8.80
C LEU A 137 9.81 10.76 9.77
N LYS A 138 9.87 10.45 11.08
CA LYS A 138 10.61 11.26 12.06
C LYS A 138 12.11 11.31 11.77
N THR A 139 12.68 10.19 11.35
CA THR A 139 14.11 10.07 11.04
C THR A 139 14.38 9.70 9.58
N GLY A 140 13.32 9.42 8.82
CA GLY A 140 13.45 8.76 7.54
C GLY A 140 13.77 7.27 7.67
N PHE A 141 13.91 6.59 6.53
CA PHE A 141 14.09 5.14 6.47
C PHE A 141 14.80 4.69 5.18
N ASP A 142 15.50 3.55 5.26
CA ASP A 142 16.04 2.88 4.07
C ASP A 142 14.92 2.11 3.35
N PRO A 143 14.63 2.38 2.06
CA PRO A 143 13.61 1.66 1.31
C PRO A 143 13.94 0.18 1.07
N ARG A 144 15.13 -0.30 1.43
CA ARG A 144 15.52 -1.72 1.36
C ARG A 144 15.29 -2.46 2.68
N ALA A 145 15.03 -1.74 3.77
CA ALA A 145 14.83 -2.35 5.08
C ALA A 145 13.65 -3.35 5.03
N PRO A 146 13.79 -4.56 5.60
CA PRO A 146 12.78 -5.61 5.50
C PRO A 146 11.37 -5.15 5.92
N GLU A 147 11.27 -4.38 6.99
CA GLU A 147 10.04 -3.80 7.54
C GLU A 147 9.40 -2.73 6.65
N VAL A 148 10.14 -2.21 5.67
CA VAL A 148 9.64 -1.24 4.68
C VAL A 148 9.16 -1.96 3.42
N ARG A 149 9.85 -3.04 3.04
CA ARG A 149 9.46 -3.86 1.89
C ARG A 149 8.24 -4.74 2.18
N ASP A 150 8.02 -5.08 3.45
CA ASP A 150 6.82 -5.78 3.88
C ASP A 150 5.61 -4.84 3.89
N VAL A 151 4.69 -5.09 2.98
CA VAL A 151 3.40 -4.37 2.84
C VAL A 151 2.42 -4.68 3.97
N GLN A 152 2.64 -5.75 4.71
CA GLN A 152 1.84 -6.14 5.87
C GLN A 152 2.39 -5.55 7.18
N HIS A 153 3.56 -4.91 7.14
CA HIS A 153 4.14 -4.29 8.33
C HIS A 153 3.20 -3.22 8.91
N PRO A 154 3.04 -3.15 10.26
CA PRO A 154 2.15 -2.20 10.90
C PRO A 154 2.38 -0.75 10.47
N GLY A 155 1.27 -0.03 10.33
CA GLY A 155 1.27 1.37 9.89
C GLY A 155 1.23 2.37 11.03
N SER A 156 1.07 3.63 10.67
CA SER A 156 0.74 4.69 11.62
C SER A 156 -0.79 4.83 11.69
N PRO A 157 -1.39 4.79 12.88
CA PRO A 157 -2.83 4.98 13.00
C PRO A 157 -3.25 6.37 12.54
N LEU A 158 -4.31 6.40 11.73
CA LEU A 158 -4.93 7.62 11.23
C LEU A 158 -6.06 8.10 12.14
N GLY A 159 -6.59 7.26 13.02
CA GLY A 159 -7.73 7.60 13.85
C GLY A 159 -8.35 6.39 14.50
N LYS A 160 -9.36 6.59 15.35
CA LYS A 160 -10.00 5.51 16.07
C LYS A 160 -10.95 4.73 15.17
N GLY A 161 -10.75 3.42 15.10
CA GLY A 161 -11.65 2.51 14.41
C GLY A 161 -11.72 2.74 12.91
N ASP A 162 -12.87 2.39 12.34
CA ASP A 162 -13.10 2.31 10.91
C ASP A 162 -13.42 3.70 10.35
N MET A 163 -12.68 4.12 9.33
CA MET A 163 -12.83 5.42 8.70
C MET A 163 -13.59 5.29 7.37
N GLY A 164 -14.48 6.24 7.10
CA GLY A 164 -15.07 6.41 5.77
C GLY A 164 -14.07 7.03 4.79
N ASP A 165 -14.58 7.70 3.75
CA ASP A 165 -13.72 8.40 2.79
C ASP A 165 -12.91 9.52 3.47
N PHE A 166 -11.64 9.63 3.08
CA PHE A 166 -10.77 10.70 3.55
C PHE A 166 -9.69 11.05 2.52
N ILE A 167 -9.09 12.22 2.71
CA ILE A 167 -7.92 12.67 1.95
C ILE A 167 -6.72 12.64 2.88
N LEU A 168 -5.67 11.93 2.47
CA LEU A 168 -4.37 11.94 3.11
C LEU A 168 -3.42 12.85 2.33
N THR A 169 -2.89 13.87 2.99
CA THR A 169 -1.82 14.70 2.44
C THR A 169 -0.54 14.39 3.22
N LEU A 170 0.41 13.76 2.52
CA LEU A 170 1.74 13.51 3.06
C LEU A 170 2.56 14.81 3.09
N PRO A 171 3.52 14.93 4.01
CA PRO A 171 4.53 15.99 3.94
C PRO A 171 5.35 15.83 2.65
N GLU A 172 6.18 16.81 2.34
CA GLU A 172 7.11 16.66 1.23
C GLU A 172 8.09 15.53 1.55
N LEU A 173 8.19 14.57 0.65
CA LEU A 173 9.06 13.41 0.79
C LEU A 173 10.22 13.52 -0.20
N TYR A 174 11.37 13.01 0.22
CA TYR A 174 12.59 13.06 -0.55
C TYR A 174 13.25 11.69 -0.55
N LEU A 175 13.78 11.25 -1.69
CA LEU A 175 14.65 10.08 -1.80
C LEU A 175 16.05 10.60 -2.12
N ASN A 176 17.00 10.41 -1.22
CA ASN A 176 18.36 10.94 -1.35
C ASN A 176 18.42 12.46 -1.62
N GLY A 177 17.46 13.21 -1.09
CA GLY A 177 17.32 14.65 -1.33
C GLY A 177 16.57 15.03 -2.60
N GLU A 178 16.24 14.08 -3.47
CA GLU A 178 15.35 14.33 -4.61
C GLU A 178 13.89 14.27 -4.19
N LYS A 179 13.09 15.27 -4.56
CA LYS A 179 11.67 15.30 -4.21
C LYS A 179 10.90 14.16 -4.87
N ILE A 180 10.18 13.39 -4.06
CA ILE A 180 9.19 12.42 -4.52
C ILE A 180 7.93 13.21 -4.88
N ASN A 181 7.44 13.03 -6.11
CA ASN A 181 6.27 13.77 -6.58
C ASN A 181 4.98 13.18 -6.01
N THR A 182 4.67 13.52 -4.75
CA THR A 182 3.44 13.16 -4.07
C THR A 182 2.37 14.25 -4.27
N ALA A 183 1.10 13.84 -4.18
CA ALA A 183 -0.06 14.72 -4.13
C ALA A 183 -1.05 14.16 -3.11
N PRO A 184 -2.07 14.94 -2.68
CA PRO A 184 -3.11 14.43 -1.82
C PRO A 184 -3.75 13.15 -2.38
N ILE A 185 -3.98 12.17 -1.51
CA ILE A 185 -4.51 10.85 -1.86
C ILE A 185 -5.91 10.74 -1.29
N HIS A 186 -6.90 10.60 -2.16
CA HIS A 186 -8.28 10.34 -1.81
C HIS A 186 -8.45 8.83 -1.61
N PHE A 187 -8.59 8.40 -0.37
CA PHE A 187 -8.96 7.03 -0.07
C PHE A 187 -10.47 6.93 -0.03
N LYS A 188 -11.03 6.23 -1.01
CA LYS A 188 -12.45 5.94 -1.11
C LYS A 188 -12.73 4.55 -0.58
N LYS A 189 -13.66 4.45 0.36
CA LYS A 189 -14.15 3.18 0.86
C LYS A 189 -15.16 2.63 -0.12
N ARG A 190 -14.94 1.41 -0.60
CA ARG A 190 -15.88 0.72 -1.48
C ARG A 190 -16.24 -0.62 -0.89
N GLU A 191 -17.53 -0.92 -0.86
CA GLU A 191 -18.01 -2.29 -0.66
C GLU A 191 -17.98 -3.00 -1.99
N GLU A 192 -17.17 -4.05 -2.07
CA GLU A 192 -17.09 -4.87 -3.26
C GLU A 192 -17.37 -6.32 -2.88
N ARG A 193 -18.13 -6.98 -3.75
CA ARG A 193 -18.41 -8.40 -3.67
C ARG A 193 -17.51 -9.10 -4.65
N TYR A 194 -16.67 -9.97 -4.14
CA TYR A 194 -15.84 -10.81 -4.96
C TYR A 194 -16.41 -12.21 -4.99
N PHE A 195 -16.44 -12.80 -6.18
CA PHE A 195 -16.67 -14.23 -6.30
C PHE A 195 -15.49 -14.95 -5.63
N PRO A 196 -15.74 -16.01 -4.84
CA PRO A 196 -14.65 -16.75 -4.23
C PRO A 196 -13.74 -17.30 -5.33
N ILE A 197 -12.52 -16.80 -5.36
CA ILE A 197 -11.44 -17.42 -6.12
C ILE A 197 -10.87 -18.49 -5.19
N PHE A 198 -10.95 -19.76 -5.58
CA PHE A 198 -10.21 -20.82 -4.91
C PHE A 198 -8.71 -20.45 -5.01
N ASN A 199 -8.05 -20.15 -3.88
CA ASN A 199 -6.69 -19.60 -3.70
C ASN A 199 -6.59 -18.09 -3.35
N CYS A 200 -7.55 -17.52 -2.60
CA CYS A 200 -7.11 -16.92 -1.33
C CYS A 200 -6.67 -18.08 -0.41
#